data_AF-A0A8S4GE21-F1
#
_entry.id   AF-A0A8S4GE21-F1
#
_cell.length_a   1.000
_cell.length_b   1.000
_cell.length_c   1.000
_cell.angle_alpha   90.00
_cell.angle_beta   90.00
_cell.angle_gamma   90.00
#
_symmetry.space_group_name_H-M   'P 1'
#
loop_
_entity.id
_entity.type
_entity.pdbx_description
1 polymer ?
#
loop_
_entity_poly.entity_id
_entity_poly.type
_entity_poly.pdbx_seq_one_letter_code
_entity_poly.pdbx_strand_id
1 'polypeptide(L)'
;MPCEVKAPEIPVSPQPNTALWSTILTLATFTIAYYLRIFRNGKFLGRSARRALGDFGVPIAIVICVAASVQVPVYTALLRVPSGLSPTAPRPWLVPMSEEFNSVPLWAAAAMLLPAMMIYIVVFLETHIAELIVSKPERRLQKSGGLHLDIVVLSVINCVCGVFGAPWQCVATVRSVSHVAALTAMSTTHAPGDKPHVIYVAEQRVTGLVVSLLVGLSALAGGVLRLVPLSVLFGVFLYMGISALAGIQLWERTILMLKPPKHHPPVVYVRRVPTLRMHLYTAVQILVLIGLCAVKWSSIGLALPLCLLLTVPLRRALTPLFTPLQLRALDGAHPEKLDDEPDFYQEAPLPG
;
A
#
# COMPACT_ATOMS: atom_id res chain seq x y z
N MET A 1 -41.84 -11.11 11.32
CA MET A 1 -40.92 -11.71 10.33
C MET A 1 -40.64 -10.68 9.24
N PRO A 2 -39.59 -9.86 9.36
CA PRO A 2 -39.16 -9.00 8.25
C PRO A 2 -38.28 -9.81 7.30
N CYS A 3 -38.64 -9.77 6.02
CA CYS A 3 -37.94 -10.41 4.91
C CYS A 3 -36.43 -10.19 4.98
N GLU A 4 -35.70 -11.29 4.93
CA GLU A 4 -34.31 -11.32 4.50
C GLU A 4 -34.27 -10.82 3.05
N VAL A 5 -34.02 -9.52 2.87
CA VAL A 5 -33.63 -8.98 1.57
C VAL A 5 -32.20 -9.43 1.34
N LYS A 6 -32.03 -10.73 1.04
CA LYS A 6 -30.86 -11.21 0.34
C LYS A 6 -30.83 -10.38 -0.93
N ALA A 7 -29.86 -9.46 -1.03
CA ALA A 7 -29.63 -8.73 -2.27
C ALA A 7 -29.61 -9.80 -3.37
N PRO A 8 -30.47 -9.71 -4.39
CA PRO A 8 -30.65 -10.81 -5.31
C PRO A 8 -29.28 -11.20 -5.85
N GLU A 9 -28.84 -12.42 -5.55
CA GLU A 9 -27.83 -13.08 -6.36
C GLU A 9 -28.53 -13.26 -7.70
N ILE A 10 -28.48 -12.22 -8.54
CA ILE A 10 -28.92 -12.31 -9.92
C ILE A 10 -28.08 -13.47 -10.47
N PRO A 11 -28.69 -14.61 -10.83
CA PRO A 11 -27.95 -15.64 -11.51
C PRO A 11 -27.48 -14.98 -12.80
N VAL A 12 -26.18 -14.64 -12.85
CA VAL A 12 -25.61 -13.94 -13.98
C VAL A 12 -25.53 -14.98 -15.08
N SER A 13 -26.58 -15.07 -15.89
CA SER A 13 -26.47 -15.73 -17.17
C SER A 13 -25.25 -15.13 -17.88
N PRO A 14 -24.37 -15.93 -18.48
CA PRO A 14 -23.16 -15.42 -19.12
C PRO A 14 -23.58 -14.42 -20.20
N GLN A 15 -23.44 -13.14 -19.89
CA GLN A 15 -23.83 -12.07 -20.81
C GLN A 15 -22.69 -11.82 -21.80
N PRO A 16 -23.00 -11.70 -23.10
CA PRO A 16 -21.99 -11.46 -24.11
C PRO A 16 -21.26 -10.13 -23.85
N ASN A 17 -19.98 -10.05 -24.25
CA ASN A 17 -19.15 -8.84 -24.24
C ASN A 17 -18.83 -8.21 -22.86
N THR A 18 -19.41 -8.69 -21.77
CA THR A 18 -19.14 -8.22 -20.38
C THR A 18 -17.66 -8.25 -20.04
N ALA A 19 -16.98 -9.36 -20.36
CA ALA A 19 -15.56 -9.54 -20.02
C ALA A 19 -14.64 -8.60 -20.81
N LEU A 20 -14.90 -8.44 -22.11
CA LEU A 20 -14.14 -7.54 -22.98
C LEU A 20 -14.32 -6.09 -22.51
N TRP A 21 -15.56 -5.66 -22.30
CA TRP A 21 -15.88 -4.31 -21.84
C TRP A 21 -15.29 -4.01 -20.46
N SER A 22 -15.36 -4.96 -19.53
CA SER A 22 -14.73 -4.83 -18.20
C SER A 22 -13.21 -4.69 -18.31
N THR A 23 -12.57 -5.43 -19.21
CA THR A 23 -11.13 -5.32 -19.46
C THR A 23 -10.77 -3.96 -20.04
N ILE A 24 -11.56 -3.46 -21.01
CA ILE A 24 -11.37 -2.13 -21.60
C ILE A 24 -11.48 -1.04 -20.53
N LEU A 25 -12.52 -1.07 -19.68
CA LEU A 25 -12.69 -0.10 -18.60
C LEU A 25 -11.53 -0.15 -17.60
N THR A 26 -11.07 -1.34 -17.25
CA THR A 26 -9.94 -1.55 -16.33
C THR A 26 -8.65 -0.93 -16.89
N LEU A 27 -8.30 -1.29 -18.12
CA LEU A 27 -7.09 -0.79 -18.78
C LEU A 27 -7.18 0.71 -19.07
N ALA A 28 -8.34 1.21 -19.50
CA ALA A 28 -8.56 2.65 -19.75
C ALA A 28 -8.40 3.47 -18.47
N THR A 29 -8.99 3.02 -17.36
CA THR A 29 -8.85 3.72 -16.07
C THR A 29 -7.39 3.77 -15.63
N PHE A 30 -6.68 2.63 -15.76
CA PHE A 30 -5.26 2.55 -15.47
C PHE A 30 -4.41 3.47 -16.36
N THR A 31 -4.59 3.43 -17.68
CA THR A 31 -3.79 4.21 -18.62
C THR A 31 -4.03 5.71 -18.44
N ILE A 32 -5.28 6.15 -18.29
CA ILE A 32 -5.61 7.57 -18.06
C ILE A 32 -4.95 8.05 -16.76
N ALA A 33 -5.12 7.33 -15.65
CA ALA A 33 -4.52 7.70 -14.37
C ALA A 33 -2.98 7.73 -14.44
N TYR A 34 -2.37 6.72 -15.08
CA TYR A 34 -0.92 6.61 -15.21
C TYR A 34 -0.33 7.72 -16.08
N TYR A 35 -0.94 8.00 -17.24
CA TYR A 35 -0.47 9.05 -18.13
C TYR A 35 -0.73 10.45 -17.58
N LEU A 36 -1.81 10.70 -16.84
CA LEU A 36 -2.03 11.98 -16.14
C LEU A 36 -0.94 12.23 -15.08
N ARG A 37 -0.49 11.18 -14.38
CA ARG A 37 0.66 11.28 -13.46
C ARG A 37 1.96 11.63 -14.19
N ILE A 38 2.24 11.02 -15.34
CA ILE A 38 3.42 11.36 -16.17
C ILE A 38 3.29 12.79 -16.70
N PHE A 39 2.10 13.16 -17.14
CA PHE A 39 1.78 14.47 -17.67
C PHE A 39 2.12 15.58 -16.67
N ARG A 40 1.96 15.34 -15.36
CA ARG A 40 2.41 16.24 -14.29
C ARG A 40 3.84 16.74 -14.46
N ASN A 41 4.74 15.90 -14.97
CA ASN A 41 6.16 16.21 -15.18
C ASN A 41 6.49 16.53 -16.66
N GLY A 42 5.49 16.49 -17.56
CA GLY A 42 5.65 16.82 -18.97
C GLY A 42 5.98 18.29 -19.23
N LYS A 43 6.29 18.62 -20.48
CA LYS A 43 6.59 19.99 -20.94
C LYS A 43 5.35 20.74 -21.45
N PHE A 44 4.21 20.04 -21.53
CA PHE A 44 2.97 20.56 -22.09
C PHE A 44 2.13 21.28 -21.02
N LEU A 45 1.39 22.32 -21.45
CA LEU A 45 0.57 23.21 -20.61
C LEU A 45 1.32 24.03 -19.55
N GLY A 46 0.65 25.06 -19.02
CA GLY A 46 1.15 25.86 -17.91
C GLY A 46 1.35 25.04 -16.63
N ARG A 47 2.31 25.47 -15.79
CA ARG A 47 2.73 24.78 -14.56
C ARG A 47 1.55 24.44 -13.63
N SER A 48 0.61 25.37 -13.45
CA SER A 48 -0.54 25.18 -12.55
C SER A 48 -1.53 24.15 -13.08
N ALA A 49 -1.92 24.24 -14.36
CA ALA A 49 -2.86 23.31 -14.98
C ALA A 49 -2.32 21.88 -15.02
N ARG A 50 -1.04 21.72 -15.38
CA ARG A 50 -0.36 20.42 -15.41
C ARG A 50 -0.30 19.75 -14.04
N ARG A 51 -0.07 20.52 -12.98
CA ARG A 51 -0.08 20.00 -11.60
C ARG A 51 -1.47 19.57 -11.18
N ALA A 52 -2.48 20.41 -11.40
CA ALA A 52 -3.86 20.07 -11.09
C ALA A 52 -4.30 18.77 -11.80
N LEU A 53 -4.05 18.66 -13.11
CA LEU A 53 -4.39 17.44 -13.87
C LEU A 53 -3.62 16.21 -13.40
N GLY A 54 -2.37 16.36 -12.98
CA GLY A 54 -1.56 15.28 -12.45
C GLY A 54 -1.99 14.79 -11.08
N ASP A 55 -2.33 15.72 -10.19
CA ASP A 55 -2.71 15.41 -8.81
C ASP A 55 -4.16 14.90 -8.71
N PHE A 56 -5.06 15.38 -9.58
CA PHE A 56 -6.43 14.86 -9.73
C PHE A 56 -6.56 13.70 -10.74
N GLY A 57 -5.44 13.12 -11.21
CA GLY A 57 -5.43 12.13 -12.28
C GLY A 57 -6.32 10.89 -12.02
N VAL A 58 -6.29 10.37 -10.79
CA VAL A 58 -7.11 9.21 -10.40
C VAL A 58 -8.60 9.54 -10.35
N PRO A 59 -9.06 10.60 -9.64
CA PRO A 59 -10.46 11.03 -9.71
C PRO A 59 -10.97 11.30 -11.12
N ILE A 60 -10.18 11.98 -11.96
CA ILE A 60 -10.54 12.26 -13.35
C ILE A 60 -10.75 10.96 -14.14
N ALA A 61 -9.83 9.99 -14.00
CA ALA A 61 -9.95 8.70 -14.67
C ALA A 61 -11.23 7.95 -14.25
N ILE A 62 -11.57 7.98 -12.95
CA ILE A 62 -12.81 7.35 -12.44
C ILE A 62 -14.03 8.00 -13.09
N VAL A 63 -14.13 9.33 -13.07
CA VAL A 63 -15.29 10.05 -13.62
C VAL A 63 -15.47 9.77 -15.11
N ILE A 64 -14.39 9.81 -15.90
CA ILE A 64 -14.43 9.54 -17.35
C ILE A 64 -14.89 8.10 -17.62
N CYS A 65 -14.31 7.11 -16.94
CA CYS A 65 -14.64 5.72 -17.19
C CYS A 65 -16.02 5.32 -16.65
N VAL A 66 -16.49 5.90 -15.54
CA VAL A 66 -17.87 5.74 -15.08
C VAL A 66 -18.84 6.35 -16.07
N ALA A 67 -18.57 7.57 -16.56
CA ALA A 67 -19.41 8.21 -17.59
C ALA A 67 -19.50 7.33 -18.85
N ALA A 68 -18.37 6.80 -19.33
CA ALA A 68 -18.35 5.88 -20.47
C ALA A 68 -19.15 4.59 -20.21
N SER A 69 -19.08 4.05 -18.99
CA SER A 69 -19.82 2.85 -18.61
C SER A 69 -21.33 3.04 -18.58
N VAL A 70 -21.83 4.26 -18.34
CA VAL A 70 -23.28 4.56 -18.36
C VAL A 70 -23.81 4.69 -19.78
N GLN A 71 -22.97 5.13 -20.73
CA GLN A 71 -23.38 5.33 -22.14
C GLN A 71 -23.43 4.03 -22.94
N VAL A 72 -22.65 3.00 -22.54
CA VAL A 72 -22.58 1.73 -23.25
C VAL A 72 -23.52 0.71 -22.59
N PRO A 73 -24.52 0.17 -23.31
CA PRO A 73 -25.52 -0.74 -22.75
C PRO A 73 -24.98 -2.18 -22.61
N VAL A 74 -23.86 -2.34 -21.91
CA VAL A 74 -23.25 -3.63 -21.59
C VAL A 74 -23.26 -3.81 -20.09
N TYR A 75 -23.69 -4.98 -19.61
CA TYR A 75 -23.66 -5.28 -18.19
C TYR A 75 -22.24 -5.20 -17.63
N THR A 76 -22.11 -4.57 -16.48
CA THR A 76 -20.88 -4.53 -15.71
C THR A 76 -21.22 -4.79 -14.24
N ALA A 77 -20.33 -5.47 -13.52
CA ALA A 77 -20.52 -5.67 -12.10
C ALA A 77 -20.32 -4.31 -11.39
N LEU A 78 -21.39 -3.78 -10.80
CA LEU A 78 -21.38 -2.50 -10.10
C LEU A 78 -21.04 -2.67 -8.60
N LEU A 79 -20.65 -1.58 -7.95
CA LEU A 79 -20.38 -1.58 -6.52
C LEU A 79 -21.64 -1.91 -5.71
N ARG A 80 -21.55 -2.94 -4.88
CA ARG A 80 -22.66 -3.36 -3.99
C ARG A 80 -22.62 -2.55 -2.70
N VAL A 81 -23.47 -1.54 -2.61
CA VAL A 81 -23.65 -0.73 -1.39
C VAL A 81 -25.05 -0.99 -0.84
N PRO A 82 -25.22 -1.35 0.44
CA PRO A 82 -26.55 -1.49 1.05
C PRO A 82 -27.27 -0.14 1.08
N SER A 83 -28.61 -0.14 1.05
CA SER A 83 -29.43 1.09 1.09
C SER A 83 -29.57 1.66 2.50
N GLY A 84 -29.12 0.94 3.52
CA GLY A 84 -29.16 1.36 4.91
C GLY A 84 -28.16 0.59 5.76
N LEU A 85 -28.01 1.03 7.02
CA LEU A 85 -27.18 0.36 8.01
C LEU A 85 -28.01 -0.69 8.74
N SER A 86 -27.75 -1.96 8.48
CA SER A 86 -28.35 -3.08 9.20
C SER A 86 -27.25 -4.04 9.66
N PRO A 87 -27.38 -4.65 10.86
CA PRO A 87 -26.49 -5.72 11.28
C PRO A 87 -26.54 -6.92 10.32
N THR A 88 -25.45 -7.67 10.22
CA THR A 88 -25.33 -8.85 9.33
C THR A 88 -26.29 -9.98 9.68
N ALA A 89 -26.66 -10.08 10.96
CA ALA A 89 -27.63 -11.03 11.51
C ALA A 89 -28.76 -10.27 12.20
N PRO A 90 -29.96 -10.85 12.44
CA PRO A 90 -31.05 -10.20 13.17
C PRO A 90 -30.72 -10.09 14.68
N ARG A 91 -29.69 -9.30 15.01
CA ARG A 91 -29.15 -9.09 16.35
C ARG A 91 -29.11 -7.58 16.68
N PRO A 92 -29.15 -7.20 17.97
CA PRO A 92 -28.86 -5.83 18.37
C PRO A 92 -27.41 -5.45 18.01
N TRP A 93 -27.14 -4.14 17.91
CA TRP A 93 -25.81 -3.61 17.58
C TRP A 93 -24.77 -3.91 18.65
N LEU A 94 -25.18 -3.92 19.91
CA LEU A 94 -24.35 -4.39 21.02
C LEU A 94 -24.48 -5.92 21.08
N VAL A 95 -23.36 -6.64 21.09
CA VAL A 95 -23.39 -8.10 21.26
C VAL A 95 -23.92 -8.41 22.66
N PRO A 96 -25.09 -9.07 22.80
CA PRO A 96 -25.71 -9.30 24.09
C PRO A 96 -24.85 -10.26 24.92
N MET A 97 -24.52 -9.85 26.14
CA MET A 97 -23.66 -10.61 27.06
C MET A 97 -24.42 -11.63 27.91
N SER A 98 -25.76 -11.69 27.82
CA SER A 98 -26.56 -12.10 28.99
C SER A 98 -27.24 -13.47 28.96
N GLU A 99 -27.28 -14.22 27.85
CA GLU A 99 -27.87 -15.58 27.86
C GLU A 99 -27.07 -16.62 27.06
N GLU A 100 -26.64 -16.31 25.84
CA GLU A 100 -25.82 -17.23 25.03
C GLU A 100 -24.39 -17.39 25.57
N PHE A 101 -23.80 -16.34 26.18
CA PHE A 101 -22.47 -16.44 26.79
C PHE A 101 -22.45 -17.27 28.07
N ASN A 102 -23.57 -17.38 28.80
CA ASN A 102 -23.68 -18.27 29.96
C ASN A 102 -23.67 -19.76 29.56
N SER A 103 -23.91 -20.06 28.29
CA SER A 103 -23.77 -21.43 27.74
C SER A 103 -22.32 -21.78 27.38
N VAL A 104 -21.43 -20.78 27.28
CA VAL A 104 -20.02 -21.00 26.94
C VAL A 104 -19.28 -21.39 28.21
N PRO A 105 -18.73 -22.61 28.30
CA PRO A 105 -18.02 -23.03 29.50
C PRO A 105 -16.74 -22.21 29.68
N LEU A 106 -16.35 -21.96 30.94
CA LEU A 106 -15.18 -21.11 31.27
C LEU A 106 -13.89 -21.58 30.59
N TRP A 107 -13.72 -22.89 30.40
CA TRP A 107 -12.57 -23.45 29.69
C TRP A 107 -12.52 -23.02 28.21
N ALA A 108 -13.68 -22.84 27.56
CA ALA A 108 -13.76 -22.38 26.18
C ALA A 108 -13.43 -20.90 26.10
N ALA A 109 -13.87 -20.08 27.06
CA ALA A 109 -13.46 -18.68 27.17
C ALA A 109 -11.94 -18.55 27.36
N ALA A 110 -11.33 -19.39 28.20
CA ALA A 110 -9.88 -19.44 28.37
C ALA A 110 -9.17 -19.91 27.08
N ALA A 111 -9.73 -20.89 26.37
CA ALA A 111 -9.19 -21.38 25.10
C ALA A 111 -9.18 -20.30 24.00
N MET A 112 -10.12 -19.35 24.01
CA MET A 112 -10.17 -18.22 23.07
C MET A 112 -9.01 -17.23 23.23
N LEU A 113 -8.26 -17.28 24.34
CA LEU A 113 -7.05 -16.49 24.51
C LEU A 113 -5.98 -16.85 23.47
N LEU A 114 -5.89 -18.11 23.05
CA LEU A 114 -4.90 -18.57 22.07
C LEU A 114 -5.13 -17.95 20.67
N PRO A 115 -6.31 -18.05 20.04
CA PRO A 115 -6.56 -17.37 18.77
C PRO A 115 -6.53 -15.84 18.89
N ALA A 116 -6.93 -15.26 20.04
CA ALA A 116 -6.82 -13.82 20.28
C ALA A 116 -5.35 -13.37 20.28
N MET A 117 -4.46 -14.10 20.94
CA MET A 117 -3.01 -13.86 20.93
C MET A 117 -2.42 -13.99 19.52
N MET A 118 -2.86 -14.99 18.75
CA MET A 118 -2.41 -15.16 17.36
C MET A 118 -2.82 -13.96 16.49
N ILE A 119 -4.08 -13.51 16.57
CA ILE A 119 -4.56 -12.34 15.83
C ILE A 119 -3.81 -11.08 16.28
N TYR A 120 -3.57 -10.91 17.58
CA TYR A 120 -2.79 -9.80 18.10
C TYR A 120 -1.38 -9.76 17.51
N ILE A 121 -0.68 -10.89 17.45
CA ILE A 121 0.67 -10.97 16.84
C ILE A 121 0.63 -10.58 15.36
N VAL A 122 -0.37 -11.02 14.60
CA VAL A 122 -0.55 -10.65 13.19
C VAL A 122 -0.75 -9.15 13.06
N VAL A 123 -1.70 -8.57 13.80
CA VAL A 123 -2.00 -7.14 13.79
C VAL A 123 -0.79 -6.30 14.23
N PHE A 124 -0.07 -6.77 15.26
CA PHE A 124 1.14 -6.14 15.75
C PHE A 124 2.21 -6.08 14.65
N LEU A 125 2.51 -7.21 14.01
CA LEU A 125 3.54 -7.28 12.97
C LEU A 125 3.15 -6.48 11.73
N GLU A 126 1.91 -6.56 11.26
CA GLU A 126 1.44 -5.77 10.12
C GLU A 126 1.55 -4.26 10.39
N THR A 127 1.14 -3.82 11.58
CA THR A 127 1.18 -2.40 11.98
C THR A 127 2.60 -1.87 12.04
N HIS A 128 3.52 -2.58 12.71
CA HIS A 128 4.91 -2.14 12.83
C HIS A 128 5.65 -2.16 11.48
N ILE A 129 5.44 -3.19 10.65
CA ILE A 129 6.03 -3.24 9.32
C ILE A 129 5.50 -2.08 8.46
N ALA A 130 4.20 -1.81 8.50
CA ALA A 130 3.61 -0.70 7.76
C ALA A 130 4.14 0.66 8.22
N GLU A 131 4.27 0.88 9.54
CA GLU A 131 4.79 2.12 10.09
C GLU A 131 6.28 2.31 9.75
N LEU A 132 7.11 1.27 9.80
CA LEU A 132 8.51 1.32 9.36
C LEU A 132 8.66 1.63 7.86
N ILE A 133 7.75 1.14 7.02
CA ILE A 133 7.72 1.47 5.59
C ILE A 133 7.34 2.93 5.37
N VAL A 134 6.43 3.46 6.18
CA VAL A 134 5.97 4.85 6.09
C VAL A 134 6.98 5.84 6.66
N SER A 135 7.66 5.46 7.75
CA SER A 135 8.63 6.29 8.49
C SER A 135 10.06 6.17 7.98
N LYS A 136 10.25 5.65 6.75
CA LYS A 136 11.58 5.58 6.14
C LYS A 136 12.25 6.97 6.10
N PRO A 137 13.55 7.07 6.42
CA PRO A 137 14.27 8.34 6.43
C PRO A 137 14.28 9.02 5.05
N GLU A 138 14.20 8.24 3.97
CA GLU A 138 14.06 8.69 2.58
C GLU A 138 12.87 9.64 2.34
N ARG A 139 11.83 9.56 3.18
CA ARG A 139 10.61 10.38 3.04
C ARG A 139 10.69 11.73 3.74
N ARG A 140 11.76 12.01 4.50
CA ARG A 140 11.98 13.28 5.22
C ARG A 140 10.76 13.74 6.02
N LEU A 141 10.17 12.83 6.79
CA LEU A 141 9.13 13.17 7.78
C LEU A 141 9.74 14.09 8.85
N GLN A 142 8.99 15.10 9.26
CA GLN A 142 9.45 16.12 10.21
C GLN A 142 9.06 15.79 11.65
N LYS A 143 7.94 15.11 11.86
CA LYS A 143 7.51 14.69 13.21
C LYS A 143 7.98 13.28 13.51
N SER A 144 8.26 13.05 14.80
CA SER A 144 8.61 11.72 15.31
C SER A 144 7.44 10.75 15.17
N GLY A 145 7.76 9.47 14.98
CA GLY A 145 6.78 8.38 14.90
C GLY A 145 6.14 8.03 16.24
N GLY A 146 5.00 7.35 16.17
CA GLY A 146 4.10 7.06 17.29
C GLY A 146 3.94 5.57 17.60
N LEU A 147 4.92 4.71 17.25
CA LEU A 147 4.87 3.25 17.31
C LEU A 147 4.09 2.66 18.50
N HIS A 148 4.39 3.11 19.72
CA HIS A 148 3.73 2.60 20.93
C HIS A 148 2.29 3.08 21.10
N LEU A 149 2.00 4.33 20.74
CA LEU A 149 0.66 4.87 20.84
C LEU A 149 -0.27 4.23 19.80
N ASP A 150 0.24 4.00 18.59
CA ASP A 150 -0.53 3.48 17.47
C ASP A 150 -1.07 2.07 17.76
N ILE A 151 -0.26 1.19 18.35
CA ILE A 151 -0.72 -0.16 18.72
C ILE A 151 -1.74 -0.14 19.88
N VAL A 152 -1.59 0.77 20.85
CA VAL A 152 -2.55 0.92 21.95
C VAL A 152 -3.89 1.41 21.41
N VAL A 153 -3.89 2.45 20.57
CA VAL A 153 -5.10 2.98 19.95
C VAL A 153 -5.79 1.91 19.10
N LEU A 154 -5.03 1.16 18.29
CA LEU A 154 -5.57 0.08 17.47
C LEU A 154 -6.18 -1.04 18.32
N SER A 155 -5.56 -1.38 19.45
CA SER A 155 -6.09 -2.38 20.39
C SER A 155 -7.39 -1.93 21.04
N VAL A 156 -7.49 -0.66 21.44
CA VAL A 156 -8.73 -0.07 21.96
C VAL A 156 -9.83 -0.09 20.90
N ILE A 157 -9.53 0.31 19.65
CA ILE A 157 -10.49 0.26 18.54
C ILE A 157 -10.98 -1.17 18.31
N ASN A 158 -10.07 -2.15 18.29
CA ASN A 158 -10.44 -3.55 18.08
C ASN A 158 -11.25 -4.13 19.25
N CYS A 159 -10.98 -3.71 20.48
CA CYS A 159 -11.82 -4.06 21.64
C CYS A 159 -13.24 -3.52 21.47
N VAL A 160 -13.39 -2.25 21.08
CA VAL A 160 -14.69 -1.64 20.76
C VAL A 160 -15.37 -2.37 19.62
N CYS A 161 -14.67 -2.68 18.52
CA CYS A 161 -15.21 -3.48 17.42
C CYS A 161 -15.72 -4.85 17.90
N GLY A 162 -15.01 -5.51 18.82
CA GLY A 162 -15.45 -6.78 19.43
C GLY A 162 -16.78 -6.66 20.18
N VAL A 163 -16.96 -5.58 20.96
CA VAL A 163 -18.22 -5.32 21.71
C VAL A 163 -19.42 -5.09 20.79
N PHE A 164 -19.21 -4.43 19.64
CA PHE A 164 -20.25 -4.23 18.61
C PHE A 164 -20.34 -5.39 17.60
N GLY A 165 -19.48 -6.42 17.73
CA GLY A 165 -19.37 -7.52 16.78
C GLY A 165 -18.99 -7.08 15.36
N ALA A 166 -18.29 -5.96 15.24
CA ALA A 166 -17.73 -5.43 14.00
C ALA A 166 -16.39 -6.14 13.65
N PRO A 167 -15.99 -6.18 12.36
CA PRO A 167 -14.71 -6.76 11.98
C PRO A 167 -13.56 -5.97 12.61
N TRP A 168 -12.53 -6.69 13.08
CA TRP A 168 -11.30 -6.07 13.53
C TRP A 168 -10.65 -5.29 12.39
N GLN A 169 -9.91 -4.25 12.76
CA GLN A 169 -9.19 -3.37 11.85
C GLN A 169 -7.69 -3.64 11.96
N CYS A 170 -7.01 -3.55 10.81
CA CYS A 170 -5.55 -3.54 10.72
C CYS A 170 -5.08 -2.42 9.79
N VAL A 171 -3.79 -2.08 9.87
CA VAL A 171 -3.21 -1.06 9.01
C VAL A 171 -3.08 -1.56 7.58
N ALA A 172 -3.55 -0.76 6.62
CA ALA A 172 -3.45 -1.07 5.20
C ALA A 172 -2.18 -0.44 4.57
N THR A 173 -1.08 -1.20 4.49
CA THR A 173 0.23 -0.71 4.03
C THR A 173 0.18 0.03 2.68
N VAL A 174 -0.42 -0.57 1.64
CA VAL A 174 -0.49 0.05 0.30
C VAL A 174 -1.30 1.35 0.32
N ARG A 175 -2.38 1.39 1.08
CA ARG A 175 -3.22 2.59 1.24
C ARG A 175 -2.45 3.68 1.98
N SER A 176 -1.78 3.35 3.07
CA SER A 176 -0.97 4.30 3.85
C SER A 176 0.19 4.86 3.02
N VAL A 177 0.89 4.02 2.26
CA VAL A 177 1.96 4.47 1.35
C VAL A 177 1.42 5.38 0.25
N SER A 178 0.29 5.02 -0.35
CA SER A 178 -0.34 5.83 -1.41
C SER A 178 -0.83 7.19 -0.89
N HIS A 179 -1.41 7.20 0.31
CA HIS A 179 -1.84 8.43 0.98
C HIS A 179 -0.64 9.35 1.29
N VAL A 180 0.45 8.80 1.83
CA VAL A 180 1.68 9.57 2.08
C VAL A 180 2.27 10.09 0.77
N ALA A 181 2.31 9.27 -0.29
CA ALA A 181 2.80 9.68 -1.60
C ALA A 181 1.98 10.82 -2.22
N ALA A 182 0.68 10.88 -1.97
CA ALA A 182 -0.18 11.98 -2.38
C ALA A 182 0.10 13.29 -1.61
N LEU A 183 0.70 13.20 -0.42
CA LEU A 183 1.10 14.31 0.44
C LEU A 183 2.57 14.70 0.28
N THR A 184 3.34 13.97 -0.52
CA THR A 184 4.77 14.21 -0.75
C THR A 184 4.99 15.34 -1.74
N ALA A 185 5.70 16.39 -1.32
CA ALA A 185 6.20 17.43 -2.20
C ALA A 185 7.55 17.03 -2.79
N MET A 186 7.58 16.82 -4.11
CA MET A 186 8.82 16.56 -4.87
C MET A 186 9.45 17.88 -5.30
N SER A 187 10.78 17.97 -5.29
CA SER A 187 11.48 19.17 -5.74
C SER A 187 11.36 19.38 -7.25
N THR A 188 11.35 20.67 -7.62
CA THR A 188 10.93 21.16 -8.95
C THR A 188 12.02 21.93 -9.67
N THR A 189 13.10 22.25 -8.96
CA THR A 189 14.25 23.02 -9.42
C THR A 189 15.48 22.17 -9.15
N HIS A 190 15.70 21.21 -10.04
CA HIS A 190 16.90 20.39 -10.07
C HIS A 190 17.71 20.75 -11.30
N ALA A 191 19.03 20.60 -11.20
CA ALA A 191 19.88 20.69 -12.38
C ALA A 191 19.40 19.66 -13.42
N PRO A 192 19.45 19.99 -14.73
CA PRO A 192 19.06 19.06 -15.77
C PRO A 192 19.92 17.79 -15.68
N GLY A 193 19.30 16.67 -15.28
CA GLY A 193 19.96 15.38 -15.05
C GLY A 193 19.72 14.79 -13.67
N ASP A 194 19.38 15.63 -12.68
CA ASP A 194 19.08 15.19 -11.32
C ASP A 194 17.66 14.65 -11.19
N LYS A 195 17.52 13.55 -10.45
CA LYS A 195 16.21 12.97 -10.16
C LYS A 195 15.46 13.87 -9.17
N PRO A 196 14.14 14.02 -9.33
CA PRO A 196 13.34 14.73 -8.34
C PRO A 196 13.45 14.04 -6.98
N HIS A 197 13.93 14.76 -5.98
CA HIS A 197 14.01 14.27 -4.61
C HIS A 197 12.86 14.80 -3.75
N VAL A 198 12.56 14.12 -2.65
CA VAL A 198 11.52 14.51 -1.70
C VAL A 198 12.00 15.74 -0.91
N ILE A 199 11.24 16.84 -0.93
CA ILE A 199 11.52 18.00 -0.08
C ILE A 199 10.97 17.74 1.32
N TYR A 200 9.65 17.53 1.39
CA TYR A 200 8.91 17.28 2.62
C TYR A 200 7.61 16.52 2.32
N VAL A 201 7.00 15.99 3.37
CA VAL A 201 5.66 15.40 3.33
C VAL A 201 4.72 16.26 4.17
N ALA A 202 3.56 16.62 3.62
CA ALA A 202 2.56 17.39 4.34
C ALA A 202 1.88 16.52 5.42
N GLU A 203 2.35 16.61 6.65
CA GLU A 203 1.84 15.82 7.79
C GLU A 203 0.58 16.46 8.40
N GLN A 204 -0.59 16.01 7.94
CA GLN A 204 -1.89 16.52 8.37
C GLN A 204 -2.81 15.43 8.93
N ARG A 205 -3.69 15.82 9.86
CA ARG A 205 -4.74 14.96 10.44
C ARG A 205 -6.07 15.03 9.67
N VAL A 206 -6.28 16.11 8.90
CA VAL A 206 -7.57 16.43 8.27
C VAL A 206 -7.90 15.46 7.15
N THR A 207 -6.96 15.10 6.27
CA THR A 207 -7.25 14.17 5.17
C THR A 207 -7.69 12.80 5.65
N GLY A 208 -7.03 12.26 6.67
CA GLY A 208 -7.43 10.99 7.29
C GLY A 208 -8.84 11.06 7.88
N LEU A 209 -9.14 12.13 8.63
CA LEU A 209 -10.47 12.35 9.22
C LEU A 209 -11.55 12.50 8.15
N VAL A 210 -11.29 13.29 7.10
CA VAL A 210 -12.22 13.50 5.98
C VAL A 210 -12.48 12.20 5.25
N VAL A 211 -11.45 11.40 4.95
CA VAL A 211 -11.64 10.09 4.30
C VAL A 211 -12.49 9.16 5.17
N SER A 212 -12.20 9.06 6.47
CA SER A 212 -12.99 8.24 7.40
C SER A 212 -14.46 8.70 7.49
N LEU A 213 -14.70 10.01 7.53
CA LEU A 213 -16.03 10.59 7.54
C LEU A 213 -16.78 10.34 6.23
N LEU A 214 -16.12 10.48 5.08
CA LEU A 214 -16.70 10.18 3.76
C LEU A 214 -17.03 8.69 3.62
N VAL A 215 -16.20 7.79 4.16
CA VAL A 215 -16.52 6.35 4.22
C VAL A 215 -17.74 6.11 5.09
N GLY A 216 -17.88 6.78 6.23
CA GLY A 216 -19.09 6.71 7.06
C GLY A 216 -20.35 7.22 6.33
N LEU A 217 -20.24 8.37 5.65
CA LEU A 217 -21.33 8.95 4.87
C LEU A 217 -21.65 8.19 3.59
N SER A 218 -20.77 7.31 3.12
CA SER A 218 -20.97 6.52 1.89
C SER A 218 -22.22 5.62 1.96
N ALA A 219 -22.64 5.23 3.17
CA ALA A 219 -23.89 4.50 3.40
C ALA A 219 -25.13 5.30 2.97
N LEU A 220 -25.09 6.64 3.07
CA LEU A 220 -26.18 7.53 2.64
C LEU A 220 -26.11 7.83 1.13
N ALA A 221 -24.92 7.74 0.53
CA ALA A 221 -24.68 8.01 -0.89
C ALA A 221 -24.83 6.78 -1.80
N GLY A 222 -25.52 5.72 -1.33
CA GLY A 222 -25.63 4.44 -2.04
C GLY A 222 -26.14 4.55 -3.49
N GLY A 223 -27.01 5.51 -3.79
CA GLY A 223 -27.50 5.73 -5.16
C GLY A 223 -26.40 6.11 -6.15
N VAL A 224 -25.49 7.02 -5.76
CA VAL A 224 -24.37 7.45 -6.62
C VAL A 224 -23.29 6.38 -6.66
N LEU A 225 -22.96 5.77 -5.54
CA LEU A 225 -21.90 4.75 -5.47
C LEU A 225 -22.23 3.50 -6.29
N ARG A 226 -23.51 3.13 -6.41
CA ARG A 226 -23.96 2.00 -7.24
C ARG A 226 -23.78 2.24 -8.74
N LEU A 227 -23.46 3.46 -9.19
CA LEU A 227 -23.13 3.72 -10.58
C LEU A 227 -21.69 3.33 -10.94
N VAL A 228 -20.83 3.11 -9.93
CA VAL A 228 -19.40 2.85 -10.16
C VAL A 228 -19.18 1.37 -10.49
N PRO A 229 -18.65 1.03 -11.67
CA PRO A 229 -18.30 -0.34 -12.02
C PRO A 229 -17.07 -0.82 -11.24
N LEU A 230 -17.08 -2.09 -10.82
CA LEU A 230 -15.94 -2.76 -10.19
C LEU A 230 -14.71 -2.81 -11.12
N SER A 231 -14.92 -2.88 -12.44
CA SER A 231 -13.83 -2.83 -13.43
C SER A 231 -13.01 -1.54 -13.37
N VAL A 232 -13.67 -0.38 -13.15
CA VAL A 232 -12.99 0.91 -12.97
C VAL A 232 -12.14 0.89 -11.71
N LEU A 233 -12.68 0.35 -10.61
CA LEU A 233 -11.97 0.20 -9.33
C LEU A 233 -10.75 -0.73 -9.47
N PHE A 234 -10.83 -1.81 -10.24
CA PHE A 234 -9.68 -2.66 -10.55
C PHE A 234 -8.58 -1.91 -11.30
N GLY A 235 -8.93 -1.00 -12.22
CA GLY A 235 -7.96 -0.15 -12.89
C GLY A 235 -7.23 0.80 -11.91
N VAL A 236 -7.97 1.37 -10.96
CA VAL A 236 -7.39 2.18 -9.87
C VAL A 236 -6.51 1.33 -8.95
N PHE A 237 -6.92 0.11 -8.60
CA PHE A 237 -6.10 -0.80 -7.80
C PHE A 237 -4.82 -1.21 -8.51
N LEU A 238 -4.86 -1.44 -9.83
CA LEU A 238 -3.67 -1.70 -10.64
C LEU A 238 -2.72 -0.49 -10.63
N TYR A 239 -3.26 0.72 -10.81
CA TYR A 239 -2.48 1.96 -10.72
C TYR A 239 -1.83 2.12 -9.35
N MET A 240 -2.57 1.92 -8.26
CA MET A 240 -2.03 2.02 -6.90
C MET A 240 -0.98 0.93 -6.63
N GLY A 241 -1.18 -0.29 -7.14
CA GLY A 241 -0.22 -1.38 -7.05
C GLY A 241 1.12 -1.03 -7.70
N ILE A 242 1.11 -0.58 -8.95
CA ILE A 242 2.33 -0.17 -9.66
C ILE A 242 2.98 1.06 -9.00
N SER A 243 2.15 2.02 -8.59
CA SER A 243 2.63 3.23 -7.91
C SER A 243 3.31 2.94 -6.58
N ALA A 244 2.85 1.92 -5.84
CA ALA A 244 3.41 1.51 -4.56
C ALA A 244 4.75 0.77 -4.70
N LEU A 245 5.10 0.26 -5.89
CA LEU A 245 6.40 -0.36 -6.17
C LEU A 245 7.52 0.68 -6.32
N ALA A 246 7.19 1.94 -6.58
CA ALA A 246 8.17 3.01 -6.70
C ALA A 246 8.88 3.27 -5.35
N GLY A 247 10.22 3.31 -5.37
CA GLY A 247 11.04 3.47 -4.16
C GLY A 247 11.26 2.18 -3.36
N ILE A 248 10.84 1.03 -3.87
CA ILE A 248 11.22 -0.27 -3.30
C ILE A 248 12.55 -0.70 -3.93
N GLN A 249 13.62 -0.74 -3.13
CA GLN A 249 14.96 -1.14 -3.58
C GLN A 249 15.01 -2.53 -4.23
N LEU A 250 14.22 -3.50 -3.73
CA LEU A 250 14.09 -4.81 -4.37
C LEU A 250 13.62 -4.66 -5.82
N TRP A 251 12.54 -3.91 -6.04
CA TRP A 251 11.98 -3.67 -7.37
C TRP A 251 12.97 -2.96 -8.31
N GLU A 252 13.65 -1.92 -7.81
CA GLU A 252 14.68 -1.22 -8.58
C GLU A 252 15.81 -2.15 -9.00
N ARG A 253 16.30 -3.02 -8.09
CA ARG A 253 17.35 -3.99 -8.41
C ARG A 253 16.88 -5.10 -9.33
N THR A 254 15.63 -5.53 -9.24
CA THR A 254 15.04 -6.47 -10.20
C THR A 254 15.05 -5.87 -11.61
N ILE A 255 14.74 -4.58 -11.77
CA ILE A 255 14.87 -3.89 -13.06
C ILE A 255 16.33 -3.83 -13.52
N LEU A 256 17.29 -3.64 -12.61
CA LEU A 256 18.72 -3.65 -12.94
C LEU A 256 19.22 -5.01 -13.44
N MET A 257 18.60 -6.14 -13.05
CA MET A 257 18.93 -7.46 -13.63
C MET A 257 18.65 -7.53 -15.13
N LEU A 258 17.67 -6.77 -15.62
CA LEU A 258 17.27 -6.72 -17.03
C LEU A 258 18.04 -5.64 -17.81
N LYS A 259 18.84 -4.82 -17.13
CA LYS A 259 19.56 -3.70 -17.72
C LYS A 259 21.03 -4.07 -17.91
N PRO A 260 21.64 -3.78 -19.07
CA PRO A 260 23.08 -3.99 -19.23
C PRO A 260 23.86 -3.06 -18.28
N PRO A 261 25.03 -3.52 -17.76
CA PRO A 261 25.77 -2.82 -16.71
C PRO A 261 26.21 -1.41 -17.10
N LYS A 262 26.38 -1.14 -18.40
CA LYS A 262 26.70 0.18 -18.95
C LYS A 262 25.66 1.26 -18.64
N HIS A 263 24.40 0.88 -18.41
CA HIS A 263 23.30 1.82 -18.16
C HIS A 263 22.88 1.87 -16.68
N HIS A 264 23.68 1.30 -15.78
CA HIS A 264 23.38 1.35 -14.36
C HIS A 264 23.47 2.79 -13.84
N PRO A 265 22.48 3.23 -13.01
CA PRO A 265 22.53 4.54 -12.42
C PRO A 265 23.65 4.63 -11.37
N PRO A 266 24.16 5.83 -11.07
CA PRO A 266 25.23 6.06 -10.09
C PRO A 266 24.74 5.98 -8.64
N VAL A 267 24.10 4.87 -8.25
CA VAL A 267 23.56 4.62 -6.90
C VAL A 267 24.58 3.88 -6.02
N VAL A 268 24.48 4.05 -4.70
CA VAL A 268 25.46 3.56 -3.71
C VAL A 268 25.74 2.06 -3.84
N TYR A 269 24.68 1.25 -3.98
CA TYR A 269 24.82 -0.21 -4.11
C TYR A 269 25.44 -0.66 -5.44
N VAL A 270 25.28 0.12 -6.53
CA VAL A 270 25.93 -0.17 -7.82
C VAL A 270 27.41 0.18 -7.77
N ARG A 271 27.78 1.28 -7.10
CA ARG A 271 29.18 1.72 -6.99
C ARG A 271 30.00 0.84 -6.04
N ARG A 272 29.41 0.36 -4.94
CA ARG A 272 30.13 -0.34 -3.87
C ARG A 272 30.12 -1.86 -3.97
N VAL A 273 29.25 -2.45 -4.78
CA VAL A 273 29.09 -3.92 -4.88
C VAL A 273 29.24 -4.37 -6.32
N PRO A 274 30.03 -5.43 -6.61
CA PRO A 274 30.14 -5.94 -7.97
C PRO A 274 28.79 -6.47 -8.46
N THR A 275 28.52 -6.26 -9.75
CA THR A 275 27.20 -6.50 -10.37
C THR A 275 26.70 -7.93 -10.18
N LEU A 276 27.57 -8.94 -10.29
CA LEU A 276 27.18 -10.34 -10.07
C LEU A 276 26.72 -10.62 -8.63
N ARG A 277 27.39 -10.04 -7.62
CA ARG A 277 26.99 -10.21 -6.22
C ARG A 277 25.67 -9.50 -5.93
N MET A 278 25.46 -8.32 -6.51
CA MET A 278 24.18 -7.61 -6.43
C MET A 278 23.04 -8.45 -7.01
N HIS A 279 23.23 -9.08 -8.18
CA HIS A 279 22.24 -9.94 -8.80
C HIS A 279 21.98 -11.22 -8.00
N LEU A 280 23.03 -11.85 -7.45
CA LEU A 280 22.89 -12.99 -6.55
C LEU A 280 22.03 -12.64 -5.33
N TYR A 281 22.31 -11.51 -4.68
CA TYR A 281 21.52 -11.05 -3.54
C TYR A 281 20.05 -10.80 -3.92
N THR A 282 19.82 -10.16 -5.07
CA THR A 282 18.47 -9.88 -5.57
C THR A 282 17.72 -11.17 -5.91
N ALA A 283 18.40 -12.16 -6.50
CA ALA A 283 17.83 -13.47 -6.80
C ALA A 283 17.41 -14.21 -5.52
N VAL A 284 18.24 -14.18 -4.47
CA VAL A 284 17.86 -14.71 -3.15
C VAL A 284 16.62 -14.02 -2.61
N GLN A 285 16.54 -12.69 -2.67
CA GLN A 285 15.33 -11.96 -2.22
C GLN A 285 14.07 -12.32 -3.02
N ILE A 286 14.20 -12.52 -4.34
CA ILE A 286 13.09 -12.96 -5.19
C ILE A 286 12.64 -14.37 -4.80
N LEU A 287 13.57 -15.30 -4.54
CA LEU A 287 13.25 -16.66 -4.09
C LEU A 287 12.49 -16.65 -2.74
N VAL A 288 12.92 -15.80 -1.80
CA VAL A 288 12.24 -15.60 -0.52
C VAL A 288 10.83 -15.04 -0.73
N LEU A 289 10.68 -14.04 -1.61
CA LEU A 289 9.38 -13.48 -1.94
C LEU A 289 8.45 -14.53 -2.55
N ILE A 290 8.94 -15.38 -3.46
CA ILE A 290 8.17 -16.50 -4.03
C ILE A 290 7.75 -17.48 -2.93
N GLY A 291 8.66 -17.83 -2.01
CA GLY A 291 8.35 -18.69 -0.87
C GLY A 291 7.26 -18.11 0.03
N LEU A 292 7.34 -16.80 0.35
CA LEU A 292 6.32 -16.10 1.13
C LEU A 292 4.97 -16.02 0.40
N CYS A 293 4.98 -15.85 -0.92
CA CYS A 293 3.78 -15.93 -1.75
C CYS A 293 3.15 -17.33 -1.67
N ALA A 294 3.95 -18.39 -1.76
CA ALA A 294 3.45 -19.76 -1.63
C ALA A 294 2.79 -19.99 -0.24
N VAL A 295 3.41 -19.52 0.84
CA VAL A 295 2.81 -19.58 2.19
C VAL A 295 1.49 -18.81 2.24
N LYS A 296 1.43 -17.61 1.67
CA LYS A 296 0.20 -16.79 1.65
C LYS A 296 -0.97 -17.49 0.96
N TRP A 297 -0.72 -18.27 -0.08
CA TRP A 297 -1.78 -18.98 -0.83
C TRP A 297 -2.16 -20.32 -0.18
N SER A 298 -1.38 -20.77 0.82
CA SER A 298 -1.65 -21.99 1.58
C SER A 298 -2.60 -21.75 2.76
N SER A 299 -3.09 -22.84 3.36
CA SER A 299 -3.91 -22.79 4.58
C SER A 299 -3.19 -22.20 5.80
N ILE A 300 -1.86 -22.10 5.76
CA ILE A 300 -1.02 -21.54 6.84
C ILE A 300 -0.78 -20.03 6.63
N GLY A 301 -1.56 -19.38 5.74
CA GLY A 301 -1.40 -17.95 5.41
C GLY A 301 -1.44 -17.01 6.62
N LEU A 302 -2.12 -17.36 7.72
CA LEU A 302 -2.11 -16.58 8.96
C LEU A 302 -0.72 -16.47 9.61
N ALA A 303 0.18 -17.42 9.38
CA ALA A 303 1.54 -17.39 9.91
C ALA A 303 2.50 -16.55 9.05
N LEU A 304 2.03 -15.93 7.95
CA LEU A 304 2.87 -15.14 7.05
C LEU A 304 3.71 -14.07 7.77
N PRO A 305 3.17 -13.29 8.75
CA PRO A 305 3.98 -12.32 9.47
C PRO A 305 5.13 -12.95 10.28
N LEU A 306 4.92 -14.16 10.81
CA LEU A 306 5.97 -14.93 11.50
C LEU A 306 7.03 -15.43 10.51
N CYS A 307 6.61 -15.91 9.34
CA CYS A 307 7.53 -16.29 8.27
C CYS A 307 8.37 -15.10 7.78
N LEU A 308 7.81 -13.88 7.78
CA LEU A 308 8.58 -12.67 7.48
C LEU A 308 9.70 -12.43 8.50
N LEU A 309 9.50 -12.73 9.79
CA LEU A 309 10.57 -12.61 10.79
C LEU A 309 11.74 -13.57 10.51
N LEU A 310 11.49 -14.72 9.87
CA LEU A 310 12.54 -15.66 9.45
C LEU A 310 13.45 -15.09 8.35
N THR A 311 13.10 -13.97 7.73
CA THR A 311 14.01 -13.26 6.82
C THR A 311 15.20 -12.62 7.56
N VAL A 312 15.07 -12.33 8.86
CA VAL A 312 16.16 -11.79 9.70
C VAL A 312 17.30 -12.81 9.89
N PRO A 313 17.06 -14.05 10.34
CA PRO A 313 18.12 -15.06 10.38
C PRO A 313 18.61 -15.42 8.97
N LEU A 314 17.76 -15.37 7.95
CA LEU A 314 18.21 -15.56 6.57
C LEU A 314 19.23 -14.50 6.14
N ARG A 315 19.03 -13.22 6.51
CA ARG A 315 20.03 -12.17 6.31
C ARG A 315 21.35 -12.51 6.98
N ARG A 316 21.32 -13.09 8.20
CA ARG A 316 22.54 -13.56 8.88
C ARG A 316 23.18 -14.73 8.15
N ALA A 317 22.42 -15.62 7.54
CA ALA A 317 22.96 -16.72 6.75
C ALA A 317 23.67 -16.27 5.46
N LEU A 318 23.49 -15.01 5.02
CA LEU A 318 24.17 -14.42 3.86
C LEU A 318 25.53 -13.78 4.22
N THR A 319 25.88 -13.63 5.50
CA THR A 319 27.18 -13.07 5.93
C THR A 319 28.43 -13.84 5.47
N PRO A 320 28.45 -15.17 5.25
CA PRO A 320 29.64 -15.83 4.69
C PRO A 320 29.84 -15.53 3.19
N LEU A 321 28.77 -15.18 2.47
CA LEU A 321 28.82 -14.93 1.02
C LEU A 321 29.12 -13.47 0.66
N PHE A 322 28.84 -12.54 1.59
CA PHE A 322 28.94 -11.10 1.36
C PHE A 322 29.73 -10.43 2.47
N THR A 323 30.56 -9.44 2.12
CA THR A 323 31.24 -8.63 3.15
C THR A 323 30.23 -7.76 3.90
N PRO A 324 30.48 -7.40 5.17
CA PRO A 324 29.56 -6.56 5.94
C PRO A 324 29.30 -5.21 5.28
N LEU A 325 30.29 -4.67 4.57
CA LEU A 325 30.17 -3.42 3.81
C LEU A 325 29.28 -3.58 2.57
N GLN A 326 29.33 -4.74 1.89
CA GLN A 326 28.44 -5.06 0.77
C GLN A 326 27.00 -5.23 1.22
N LEU A 327 26.75 -5.95 2.32
CA LEU A 327 25.40 -6.11 2.88
C LEU A 327 24.82 -4.76 3.29
N ARG A 328 25.58 -3.95 4.03
CA ARG A 328 25.17 -2.60 4.43
C ARG A 328 24.92 -1.67 3.24
N ALA A 329 25.64 -1.86 2.13
CA ALA A 329 25.37 -1.12 0.91
C ALA A 329 24.08 -1.59 0.21
N LEU A 330 23.66 -2.85 0.38
CA LEU A 330 22.48 -3.43 -0.27
C LEU A 330 21.19 -3.30 0.55
N ASP A 331 21.26 -3.17 1.87
CA ASP A 331 20.09 -3.12 2.76
C ASP A 331 20.10 -1.99 3.79
N GLY A 332 21.18 -1.20 3.84
CA GLY A 332 21.30 -0.10 4.77
C GLY A 332 20.40 1.08 4.40
N ALA A 333 19.97 1.83 5.42
CA ALA A 333 19.39 3.15 5.21
C ALA A 333 20.47 4.05 4.61
N HIS A 334 20.26 4.51 3.37
CA HIS A 334 21.16 5.46 2.74
C HIS A 334 20.68 6.88 3.13
N PRO A 335 21.42 7.62 3.97
CA PRO A 335 21.29 9.07 3.91
C PRO A 335 21.75 9.49 2.50
N GLU A 336 20.90 10.22 1.77
CA GLU A 336 21.22 10.77 0.45
C GLU A 336 22.44 11.72 0.45
N LYS A 337 23.00 12.06 1.61
CA LYS A 337 24.26 12.80 1.70
C LYS A 337 25.42 11.89 1.32
N LEU A 338 25.65 11.81 0.02
CA LEU A 338 26.90 11.41 -0.59
C LEU A 338 27.46 12.54 -1.47
N ASP A 339 27.19 13.78 -1.05
CA ASP A 339 28.02 14.95 -1.32
C ASP A 339 28.86 15.21 -0.06
N ASP A 340 29.69 14.25 0.28
CA ASP A 340 30.96 14.50 0.97
C ASP A 340 32.00 13.77 0.10
N GLU A 341 32.17 14.21 -1.14
CA GLU A 341 33.55 14.34 -1.61
C GLU A 341 34.20 15.28 -0.59
N PRO A 342 35.31 14.92 0.07
CA PRO A 342 36.05 15.90 0.84
C PRO A 342 36.31 17.07 -0.12
N ASP A 343 35.84 18.26 0.26
CA ASP A 343 36.04 19.48 -0.51
C ASP A 343 37.52 19.52 -0.90
N PHE A 344 37.83 19.53 -2.19
CA PHE A 344 39.22 19.59 -2.67
C PHE A 344 39.98 20.80 -2.06
N TYR A 345 39.25 21.81 -1.58
CA TYR A 345 39.74 22.96 -0.84
C TYR A 345 40.11 22.70 0.64
N GLN A 346 39.70 21.58 1.24
CA GLN A 346 40.11 21.17 2.59
C GLN A 346 41.40 20.31 2.60
N GLU A 347 41.76 19.70 1.46
CA GLU A 347 42.99 18.89 1.32
C GLU A 347 44.14 19.63 0.62
N ALA A 348 43.92 20.83 0.11
CA ALA A 348 45.00 21.65 -0.44
C ALA A 348 45.96 22.06 0.70
N PRO A 349 47.25 21.68 0.68
CA PRO A 349 48.21 22.24 1.60
C PRO A 349 48.25 23.75 1.37
N LEU A 350 47.95 24.52 2.42
CA LEU A 350 48.13 25.97 2.40
C LEU A 350 49.59 26.24 1.96
N PRO A 351 49.83 27.08 0.93
CA PRO A 351 51.17 27.57 0.69
C PRO A 351 51.60 28.33 1.96
N GLY A 352 52.74 27.92 2.51
CA GLY A 352 53.29 28.42 3.77
C GLY A 352 53.55 29.91 3.81
#